data_AF-A0A0B6XUA8-F1
#
_entry.id   AF-A0A0B6XUA8-F1
#
_cell.length_a   1.000
_cell.length_b   1.000
_cell.length_c   1.000
_cell.angle_alpha   90.00
_cell.angle_beta   90.00
_cell.angle_gamma   90.00
#
_symmetry.space_group_name_H-M   'P 1'
#
loop_
_entity.id
_entity.type
_entity.pdbx_description
1 polymer ?
#
loop_
_entity_poly.entity_id
_entity_poly.type
_entity_poly.pdbx_seq_one_letter_code
_entity_poly.pdbx_strand_id
1 'polypeptide(L)'
;NEIKYLKASEMDPTWIAHRFLPDIGLSQYTDIFEEKLCDGHVLNTLTRRDLEKHFSVHRKFHQSSILNAIELLRRVDFNKEKLNHRRTLSEDKDIDL
;
A
#
# COMPACT_ATOMS: atom_id res chain seq x y z
N ASN A 1 16.84 -15.22 10.17
CA ASN A 1 15.84 -14.18 9.83
C ASN A 1 15.45 -14.32 8.39
N GLU A 2 14.27 -14.88 8.12
CA GLU A 2 13.74 -15.05 6.77
C GLU A 2 13.15 -13.70 6.31
N ILE A 3 13.53 -13.22 5.12
CA ILE A 3 12.98 -11.98 4.57
C ILE A 3 11.53 -12.28 4.15
N LYS A 4 10.57 -11.83 4.96
CA LYS A 4 9.15 -11.92 4.63
C LYS A 4 8.81 -10.88 3.56
N TYR A 5 8.07 -11.29 2.52
CA TYR A 5 7.67 -10.47 1.37
C TYR A 5 8.83 -10.01 0.45
N LEU A 6 9.49 -10.97 -0.21
CA LEU A 6 10.60 -10.71 -1.15
C LEU A 6 10.25 -9.74 -2.28
N LYS A 7 8.97 -9.64 -2.66
CA LYS A 7 8.47 -8.78 -3.74
C LYS A 7 8.19 -7.34 -3.30
N ALA A 8 8.26 -7.02 -2.00
CA ALA A 8 8.06 -5.67 -1.51
C ALA A 8 9.09 -4.67 -2.05
N SER A 9 10.32 -5.12 -2.35
CA SER A 9 11.36 -4.30 -2.98
C SER A 9 11.02 -3.86 -4.41
N GLU A 10 10.08 -4.52 -5.08
CA GLU A 10 9.60 -4.12 -6.41
C GLU A 10 8.63 -2.94 -6.33
N MET A 11 8.09 -2.62 -5.15
CA MET A 11 7.24 -1.46 -4.89
C MET A 11 8.09 -0.26 -4.48
N ASP A 12 8.70 0.40 -5.46
CA ASP A 12 9.49 1.62 -5.24
C ASP A 12 8.64 2.81 -4.72
N PRO A 13 9.29 3.88 -4.20
CA PRO A 13 8.58 5.06 -3.70
C PRO A 13 7.65 5.72 -4.72
N THR A 14 8.03 5.73 -6.00
CA THR A 14 7.20 6.29 -7.08
C THR A 14 5.90 5.50 -7.23
N TRP A 15 5.97 4.17 -7.24
CA TRP A 15 4.80 3.31 -7.33
C TRP A 15 3.90 3.45 -6.10
N ILE A 16 4.47 3.55 -4.90
CA ILE A 16 3.71 3.76 -3.67
C ILE A 16 2.97 5.11 -3.72
N ALA A 17 3.67 6.19 -4.04
CA ALA A 17 3.12 7.53 -4.03
C ALA A 17 2.12 7.79 -5.16
N HIS A 18 2.44 7.36 -6.39
CA HIS A 18 1.71 7.75 -7.61
C HIS A 18 0.81 6.67 -8.18
N ARG A 19 0.86 5.43 -7.68
CA ARG A 19 -0.06 4.35 -8.09
C ARG A 19 -0.88 3.82 -6.93
N PHE A 20 -0.23 3.36 -5.86
CA PHE A 20 -0.92 2.73 -4.74
C PHE A 20 -1.87 3.69 -4.01
N LEU A 21 -1.40 4.89 -3.65
CA LEU A 21 -2.24 5.87 -2.95
C LEU A 21 -3.45 6.33 -3.80
N PRO A 22 -3.31 6.69 -5.10
CA PRO A 22 -4.46 6.96 -5.95
C PRO A 22 -5.43 5.77 -6.08
N ASP A 23 -4.92 4.54 -6.23
CA ASP A 23 -5.76 3.33 -6.35
C ASP A 23 -6.64 3.09 -5.11
N ILE A 24 -6.26 3.60 -3.94
CA ILE A 24 -7.06 3.53 -2.70
C ILE A 24 -7.80 4.85 -2.39
N GLY A 25 -7.83 5.80 -3.32
CA GLY A 25 -8.54 7.08 -3.19
C GLY A 25 -7.86 8.11 -2.26
N LEU A 26 -6.54 8.01 -2.09
CA LEU A 26 -5.76 8.80 -1.12
C LEU A 26 -4.60 9.58 -1.77
N SER A 27 -4.78 10.05 -3.01
CA SER A 27 -3.78 10.80 -3.77
C SER A 27 -3.30 12.09 -3.10
N GLN A 28 -4.06 12.66 -2.17
CA GLN A 28 -3.63 13.83 -1.38
C GLN A 28 -2.41 13.57 -0.48
N TYR A 29 -1.98 12.31 -0.32
CA TYR A 29 -0.79 11.95 0.47
C TYR A 29 0.43 11.60 -0.41
N THR A 30 0.34 11.73 -1.73
CA THR A 30 1.42 11.41 -2.67
C THR A 30 2.73 12.14 -2.31
N ASP A 31 2.68 13.48 -2.18
CA ASP A 31 3.88 14.29 -1.92
C ASP A 31 4.61 13.87 -0.65
N ILE A 32 3.89 13.63 0.45
CA ILE A 32 4.50 13.26 1.73
C ILE A 32 5.04 11.82 1.73
N PHE A 33 4.39 10.89 1.01
CA PHE A 33 4.93 9.53 0.88
C PHE A 33 6.18 9.48 0.00
N GLU A 34 6.23 10.31 -1.06
CA GLU A 34 7.41 10.47 -1.91
C GLU A 34 8.56 11.15 -1.17
N GLU A 35 8.30 12.25 -0.44
CA GLU A 35 9.29 12.94 0.39
C GLU A 35 9.91 12.00 1.43
N LYS A 36 9.10 11.11 2.01
CA LYS A 36 9.56 10.11 2.99
C LYS A 36 10.18 8.86 2.37
N LEU A 37 10.32 8.81 1.03
CA LEU A 37 10.86 7.67 0.28
C LEU A 37 10.21 6.35 0.69
N CYS A 38 8.89 6.36 0.87
CA CYS A 38 8.17 5.18 1.35
C CYS A 38 8.08 4.13 0.24
N ASP A 39 8.95 3.12 0.31
CA ASP A 39 8.89 1.91 -0.51
C ASP A 39 7.99 0.83 0.12
N GLY A 40 7.85 -0.32 -0.53
CA GLY A 40 7.04 -1.44 -0.04
C GLY A 40 7.52 -2.04 1.29
N HIS A 41 8.82 -1.99 1.60
CA HIS A 41 9.32 -2.45 2.89
C HIS A 41 8.94 -1.47 4.00
N VAL A 42 9.12 -0.17 3.79
CA VAL A 42 8.68 0.87 4.72
C VAL A 42 7.16 0.76 4.92
N LEU A 43 6.40 0.69 3.83
CA LEU A 43 4.94 0.58 3.86
C LEU A 43 4.47 -0.59 4.73
N ASN A 44 5.09 -1.76 4.62
CA ASN A 44 4.72 -2.95 5.40
C ASN A 44 4.90 -2.78 6.92
N THR A 45 5.75 -1.85 7.35
CA THR A 45 6.04 -1.59 8.78
C THR A 45 5.18 -0.49 9.39
N LEU A 46 4.46 0.29 8.57
CA LEU A 46 3.74 1.47 9.06
C LEU A 46 2.67 1.11 10.07
N THR A 47 2.74 1.77 11.22
CA THR A 47 1.69 1.74 12.24
C THR A 47 0.79 2.98 12.13
N ARG A 48 -0.35 2.97 12.83
CA ARG A 48 -1.22 4.16 12.95
C ARG A 48 -0.45 5.38 13.47
N ARG A 49 0.50 5.18 14.39
CA ARG A 49 1.33 6.25 14.96
C ARG A 49 2.29 6.81 13.91
N ASP A 50 2.87 5.97 13.07
CA ASP A 50 3.79 6.42 12.01
C ASP A 50 3.04 7.23 10.96
N LEU A 51 1.86 6.76 10.54
CA LEU A 51 0.99 7.48 9.62
C LEU A 51 0.66 8.90 10.11
N GLU A 52 0.41 9.04 11.41
CA GLU A 52 0.12 10.33 12.02
C GLU A 52 1.37 11.21 12.17
N LYS A 53 2.47 10.65 12.71
CA LYS A 53 3.66 11.41 13.10
C LYS A 53 4.57 11.75 11.92
N HIS A 54 4.64 10.87 10.92
CA HIS A 54 5.63 10.94 9.85
C HIS A 54 5.03 11.19 8.47
N PHE A 55 3.76 10.83 8.27
CA PHE A 55 3.07 10.95 6.97
C PHE A 55 1.89 11.94 6.99
N SER A 56 1.69 12.68 8.08
CA SER A 56 0.63 13.70 8.21
C SER A 56 -0.80 13.17 7.95
N VAL A 57 -1.03 11.87 8.15
CA VAL A 57 -2.34 11.23 7.98
C VAL A 57 -3.09 11.27 9.31
N HIS A 58 -3.72 12.40 9.64
CA HIS A 58 -4.42 12.56 10.93
C HIS A 58 -5.84 11.99 10.95
N ARG A 59 -6.50 11.87 9.78
CA ARG A 59 -7.89 11.39 9.71
C ARG A 59 -7.93 9.88 9.95
N LYS A 60 -8.61 9.45 11.02
CA LYS A 60 -8.68 8.03 11.45
C LYS A 60 -9.18 7.08 10.36
N PHE A 61 -10.09 7.52 9.50
CA PHE A 61 -10.60 6.70 8.41
C PHE A 61 -9.57 6.56 7.28
N HIS A 62 -8.82 7.61 6.92
CA HIS A 62 -7.69 7.49 5.98
C HIS A 62 -6.61 6.55 6.52
N GLN A 63 -6.26 6.66 7.80
CA GLN A 63 -5.32 5.73 8.45
C GLN A 63 -5.80 4.28 8.32
N SER A 64 -7.09 4.04 8.53
CA SER A 64 -7.67 2.69 8.45
C SER A 64 -7.69 2.17 7.00
N SER A 65 -8.00 3.02 6.01
CA SER A 65 -7.90 2.65 4.59
C SER A 65 -6.49 2.22 4.20
N ILE A 66 -5.45 2.98 4.59
CA ILE A 66 -4.05 2.64 4.30
C ILE A 66 -3.67 1.32 4.97
N LEU A 67 -3.99 1.13 6.26
CA LEU A 67 -3.65 -0.09 7.00
C LEU A 67 -4.37 -1.33 6.44
N ASN A 68 -5.62 -1.19 6.01
CA ASN A 68 -6.34 -2.28 5.35
C ASN A 68 -5.74 -2.61 3.97
N ALA A 69 -5.33 -1.59 3.21
CA ALA A 69 -4.64 -1.81 1.93
C ALA A 69 -3.27 -2.47 2.11
N ILE A 70 -2.53 -2.15 3.18
CA ILE A 70 -1.29 -2.86 3.56
C ILE A 70 -1.59 -4.33 3.87
N GLU A 71 -2.67 -4.62 4.59
CA GLU A 71 -3.08 -5.99 4.88
C GLU A 71 -3.46 -6.76 3.61
N LEU A 72 -4.12 -6.10 2.65
CA LEU A 72 -4.37 -6.66 1.32
C LEU A 72 -3.05 -7.00 0.60
N LEU A 73 -2.07 -6.11 0.63
CA LEU A 73 -0.74 -6.35 0.06
C LEU A 73 -0.04 -7.55 0.72
N ARG A 74 -0.12 -7.69 2.05
CA ARG A 74 0.40 -8.87 2.76
C ARG A 74 -0.23 -10.17 2.29
N ARG A 75 -1.55 -10.20 2.04
CA ARG A 75 -2.26 -11.38 1.53
C ARG A 75 -1.85 -11.80 0.12
N VAL A 76 -1.32 -10.86 -0.68
CA VAL A 76 -0.77 -11.14 -2.01
C VAL A 76 0.76 -11.14 -2.02
N ASP A 77 1.39 -11.30 -0.85
CA ASP A 77 2.84 -11.36 -0.66
C ASP A 77 3.61 -10.12 -1.16
N PHE A 78 2.97 -8.95 -1.18
CA PHE A 78 3.47 -7.74 -1.83
C PHE A 78 3.85 -7.97 -3.30
N ASN A 79 3.20 -8.91 -3.98
CA ASN A 79 3.44 -9.21 -5.38
C ASN A 79 2.48 -8.41 -6.29
N LYS A 80 3.04 -7.49 -7.09
CA LYS A 80 2.27 -6.65 -8.03
C LYS A 80 1.50 -7.46 -9.08
N GLU A 81 2.06 -8.56 -9.56
CA GLU A 81 1.41 -9.44 -10.53
C GLU A 81 0.18 -10.14 -9.93
N LYS A 82 0.30 -10.66 -8.69
CA LYS A 82 -0.85 -11.25 -7.97
C LYS A 82 -1.94 -10.21 -7.72
N LEU A 83 -1.56 -8.99 -7.34
CA LEU A 83 -2.51 -7.89 -7.14
C LEU A 83 -3.27 -7.55 -8.42
N ASN A 84 -2.55 -7.39 -9.53
CA ASN A 84 -3.14 -7.09 -10.83
C ASN A 84 -4.03 -8.23 -11.33
N HIS A 85 -3.61 -9.49 -11.17
CA HIS A 85 -4.40 -10.65 -11.56
C HIS A 85 -5.74 -10.70 -10.81
N ARG A 86 -5.74 -10.49 -9.48
CA ARG A 86 -6.98 -10.40 -8.71
C ARG A 86 -7.88 -9.26 -9.19
N ARG A 87 -7.31 -8.07 -9.46
CA ARG A 87 -8.06 -6.94 -10.03
C ARG A 87 -8.75 -7.32 -11.34
N THR A 88 -8.04 -7.93 -12.27
CA THR A 88 -8.62 -8.35 -13.57
C THR A 88 -9.74 -9.39 -13.41
N LEU A 89 -9.63 -10.31 -12.45
CA LEU A 89 -10.68 -11.30 -12.20
C LEU A 89 -11.95 -10.67 -11.62
N SER A 90 -11.81 -9.58 -10.86
CA SER A 90 -12.92 -8.83 -10.29
C SER A 90 -13.60 -7.87 -11.28
N GLU A 91 -13.01 -7.61 -12.45
CA GLU A 91 -13.63 -6.78 -13.50
C GLU A 91 -14.78 -7.54 -14.21
N ASP A 92 -14.63 -8.86 -14.38
CA ASP A 92 -15.59 -9.69 -15.11
C ASP A 92 -16.56 -10.47 -14.21
N LYS A 93 -16.25 -10.62 -12.91
CA LYS A 93 -17.05 -11.37 -11.94
C LYS A 93 -16.93 -10.77 -10.54
N ASP A 94 -18.07 -10.55 -9.88
CA ASP A 94 -18.13 -10.24 -8.44
C ASP A 94 -17.76 -11.50 -7.62
N ILE A 95 -16.46 -11.79 -7.54
CA ILE A 95 -15.91 -12.85 -6.69
C ILE A 95 -14.87 -12.26 -5.74
N ASP A 96 -15.12 -12.38 -4.43
CA ASP A 96 -14.14 -12.11 -3.39
C ASP A 96 -13.14 -13.28 -3.33
N LEU A 97 -12.06 -13.20 -4.11
CA LEU A 97 -10.91 -14.12 -4.08
C LEU A 97 -9.81 -13.61 -3.14
#